data_AF-A0A660MFT9-F1
#
_entry.id   AF-A0A660MFT9-F1
#
_cell.length_a   1.000
_cell.length_b   1.000
_cell.length_c   1.000
_cell.angle_alpha   90.00
_cell.angle_beta   90.00
_cell.angle_gamma   90.00
#
_symmetry.space_group_name_H-M   'P 1'
#
loop_
_entity.id
_entity.type
_entity.pdbx_description
1 polymer ?
#
loop_
_entity_poly.entity_id
_entity_poly.type
_entity_poly.pdbx_seq_one_letter_code
_entity_poly.pdbx_strand_id
1 'polypeptide(L)' 'AAQALEGVTFIGRLATYRYLDMDVTIREALDAARGYLAARERGARVPVFYCDI' A
#
# COMPACT_ATOMS: atom_id res chain seq x y z
N ALA A 1 -5.70 -13.63 5.85
CA ALA A 1 -5.40 -14.28 4.54
C ALA A 1 -4.56 -13.38 3.63
N ALA A 2 -5.03 -12.17 3.27
CA ALA A 2 -4.30 -11.27 2.35
C ALA A 2 -2.87 -10.91 2.81
N GLN A 3 -2.64 -10.69 4.12
CA GLN A 3 -1.32 -10.35 4.66
C GLN A 3 -0.22 -11.38 4.38
N ALA A 4 -0.57 -12.64 4.08
CA ALA A 4 0.39 -13.68 3.75
C ALA A 4 0.80 -13.67 2.27
N LEU A 5 0.13 -12.89 1.42
CA LEU A 5 0.45 -12.80 -0.01
C LEU A 5 1.78 -12.08 -0.23
N GLU A 6 2.41 -12.39 -1.36
CA GLU A 6 3.69 -11.83 -1.78
C GLU A 6 3.59 -11.30 -3.21
N GLY A 7 4.41 -10.30 -3.53
CA GLY A 7 4.41 -9.66 -4.85
C GLY A 7 3.18 -8.80 -5.15
N VAL A 8 2.29 -8.59 -4.18
CA VAL A 8 1.09 -7.75 -4.32
C VAL A 8 0.97 -6.77 -3.15
N THR A 9 0.56 -5.56 -3.47
CA THR A 9 0.18 -4.52 -2.50
C THR A 9 -1.22 -4.03 -2.85
N PHE A 10 -2.11 -3.97 -1.86
CA PHE A 10 -3.48 -3.51 -2.01
C PHE A 10 -3.60 -2.06 -1.52
N ILE A 11 -4.16 -1.17 -2.34
CA ILE A 11 -4.34 0.25 -2.03
C ILE A 11 -5.72 0.76 -2.45
N GLY A 12 -6.16 1.85 -1.83
CA GLY A 12 -7.39 2.55 -2.19
C GLY A 12 -8.67 1.90 -1.65
N ARG A 13 -9.79 2.60 -1.87
CA ARG A 13 -11.07 2.37 -1.17
C ARG A 13 -11.56 0.92 -1.16
N LEU A 14 -11.50 0.23 -2.30
CA LEU A 14 -12.06 -1.11 -2.44
C LEU A 14 -11.11 -2.18 -1.88
N ALA A 15 -9.82 -2.03 -2.15
CA ALA A 15 -8.82 -3.01 -1.75
C ALA A 15 -8.55 -2.98 -0.23
N THR A 16 -8.78 -1.83 0.41
CA THR A 16 -8.64 -1.66 1.86
C THR A 16 -9.98 -1.52 2.60
N TYR A 17 -11.11 -1.65 1.89
CA TYR A 17 -12.47 -1.51 2.44
C TYR A 17 -12.69 -0.25 3.31
N ARG A 18 -12.18 0.90 2.85
CA ARG A 18 -12.30 2.20 3.54
C ARG A 18 -13.01 3.22 2.66
N TYR A 19 -13.70 4.17 3.29
CA TYR A 19 -14.13 5.38 2.61
C TYR A 19 -12.94 6.33 2.51
N LEU A 20 -12.60 6.77 1.30
CA LEU A 20 -11.50 7.70 1.03
C LEU A 20 -11.97 8.76 0.05
N ASP A 21 -11.73 10.02 0.39
CA ASP A 21 -11.83 11.13 -0.55
C ASP A 21 -10.66 11.12 -1.55
N MET A 22 -10.78 11.95 -2.59
CA MET A 22 -9.82 11.96 -3.70
C MET A 22 -8.41 12.36 -3.26
N ASP A 23 -8.29 13.37 -2.40
CA ASP A 23 -7.01 13.87 -1.88
C ASP A 23 -6.30 12.82 -1.00
N VAL A 24 -7.07 12.12 -0.15
CA VAL A 24 -6.57 11.00 0.65
C VAL A 24 -6.11 9.86 -0.25
N THR A 25 -6.90 9.51 -1.28
CA THR A 25 -6.54 8.47 -2.24
C THR A 25 -5.24 8.79 -2.98
N ILE A 26 -5.06 10.04 -3.44
CA ILE A 26 -3.84 10.48 -4.12
C ILE A 26 -2.64 10.42 -3.17
N ARG A 27 -2.80 10.90 -1.94
CA ARG A 27 -1.73 10.86 -0.92
C ARG A 27 -1.28 9.43 -0.64
N GLU A 28 -2.23 8.53 -0.36
CA GLU A 28 -1.93 7.12 -0.08
C GLU A 28 -1.27 6.41 -1.26
N ALA A 29 -1.67 6.71 -2.50
CA ALA A 29 -1.03 6.15 -3.68
C ALA A 29 0.44 6.59 -3.79
N LEU A 30 0.73 7.87 -3.53
CA LEU A 30 2.09 8.40 -3.55
C LEU A 30 2.94 7.83 -2.39
N ASP A 31 2.36 7.68 -1.20
CA ASP A 31 3.03 7.07 -0.05
C ASP A 31 3.35 5.60 -0.29
N ALA A 32 2.42 4.82 -0.85
CA ALA A 32 2.65 3.44 -1.23
C ALA A 32 3.77 3.31 -2.29
N ALA A 33 3.80 4.19 -3.29
CA ALA A 33 4.86 4.21 -4.30
C ALA A 33 6.24 4.51 -3.69
N ARG A 34 6.32 5.52 -2.79
CA ARG A 34 7.56 5.83 -2.05
C ARG A 34 8.01 4.66 -1.17
N GLY A 35 7.08 4.06 -0.44
CA GLY A 35 7.35 2.89 0.41
C GLY A 35 7.88 1.71 -0.40
N TYR A 36 7.30 1.46 -1.57
CA TYR A 36 7.73 0.40 -2.48
C TYR A 36 9.16 0.62 -2.98
N LEU A 37 9.47 1.82 -3.47
CA LEU A 37 10.82 2.15 -3.92
C LEU A 37 11.85 1.98 -2.79
N ALA A 38 11.55 2.51 -1.60
CA ALA A 38 12.42 2.41 -0.44
C ALA A 38 12.63 0.95 0.01
N ALA A 39 11.59 0.12 0.00
CA ALA A 39 11.70 -1.30 0.30
C ALA A 39 12.59 -2.02 -0.71
N ARG A 40 12.42 -1.71 -2.00
CA ARG A 40 13.23 -2.29 -3.08
C ARG A 40 14.69 -1.90 -3.02
N GLU A 41 14.99 -0.62 -2.78
CA GLU A 41 16.36 -0.13 -2.63
C GLU A 41 17.09 -0.80 -1.46
N ARG A 42 16.36 -1.09 -0.38
CA ARG A 42 16.91 -1.74 0.82
C ARG A 42 16.93 -3.26 0.74
N GLY A 43 16.41 -3.86 -0.32
CA GLY A 43 16.20 -5.31 -0.40
C GLY A 43 15.24 -5.84 0.67
N ALA A 44 14.37 -4.99 1.22
CA ALA A 44 13.41 -5.35 2.24
C ALA A 44 12.13 -5.94 1.61
N ARG A 45 11.37 -6.69 2.41
CA ARG A 45 10.05 -7.20 2.01
C ARG A 45 9.10 -6.04 1.75
N VAL A 46 8.48 -6.02 0.58
CA VAL A 46 7.38 -5.09 0.27
C VAL A 46 6.14 -5.52 1.06
N PRO A 47 5.56 -4.63 1.88
CA PRO A 47 4.35 -4.93 2.63
C PRO A 47 3.12 -5.03 1.70
N VAL A 48 2.16 -5.84 2.13
CA VAL A 48 0.88 -6.05 1.43
C VAL A 48 -0.04 -4.83 1.57
N PHE A 49 0.07 -4.09 2.68
CA PHE A 49 -0.65 -2.85 2.95
C PHE A 49 0.31 -1.81 3.54
N TYR A 50 0.23 -0.56 3.05
CA TYR A 50 0.99 0.58 3.59
C TYR A 50 0.15 1.49 4.50
N CYS A 51 -1.13 1.17 4.67
CA CYS A 51 -2.05 1.82 5.59
C CYS A 51 -2.46 0.81 6.65
N ASP A 52 -2.92 1.32 7.79
CA ASP A 52 -3.58 0.50 8.80
C ASP A 52 -4.93 0.01 8.23
N ILE A 53 -5.16 -1.30 8.32
CA ILE A 53 -6.38 -1.99 7.85
C ILE A 53 -7.02 -2.84 8.94
#